data_AF-A0A2T2VAK5-F1
#
_entry.id   AF-A0A2T2VAK5-F1
#
_cell.length_a   1.000
_cell.length_b   1.000
_cell.length_c   1.000
_cell.angle_alpha   90.00
_cell.angle_beta   90.00
_cell.angle_gamma   90.00
#
_symmetry.space_group_name_H-M   'P 1'
#
loop_
_entity.id
_entity.type
_entity.pdbx_description
1 polymer ?
#
loop_
_entity_poly.entity_id
_entity_poly.type
_entity_poly.pdbx_seq_one_letter_code
_entity_poly.pdbx_strand_id
1 'polypeptide(L)' 'MISTEEKRDLVREYGEDENDTGASEVQIAIFTRRIEDLTEHLDEHPNDDSTRRGLLKLVGKRRR' A
#
# COMPACT_ATOMS: atom_id res chain seq x y z
N MET A 1 0.25 -0.89 -9.33
CA MET A 1 -1.06 -0.51 -8.73
C MET A 1 -1.66 -1.80 -8.21
N ILE A 2 -1.85 -1.89 -6.90
CA ILE A 2 -2.38 -3.11 -6.27
C ILE A 2 -3.75 -3.51 -6.82
N SER A 3 -3.87 -4.78 -7.21
CA SER A 3 -5.10 -5.36 -7.72
C SER A 3 -6.14 -5.58 -6.61
N THR A 4 -7.40 -5.81 -7.01
CA THR A 4 -8.46 -6.18 -6.05
C THR A 4 -8.21 -7.55 -5.42
N GLU A 5 -7.56 -8.46 -6.15
CA GLU A 5 -7.24 -9.80 -5.67
C GLU A 5 -6.15 -9.75 -4.60
N GLU A 6 -5.03 -9.09 -4.88
CA GLU A 6 -3.95 -8.90 -3.89
C GLU A 6 -4.45 -8.21 -2.61
N LYS A 7 -5.34 -7.22 -2.73
CA LYS A 7 -5.95 -6.60 -1.55
C LYS A 7 -6.74 -7.60 -0.71
N ARG A 8 -7.52 -8.48 -1.35
CA ARG A 8 -8.29 -9.51 -0.65
C ARG A 8 -7.37 -10.53 0.01
N ASP A 9 -6.27 -10.87 -0.64
CA ASP A 9 -5.28 -11.80 -0.08
C ASP A 9 -4.61 -11.20 1.16
N LEU A 10 -4.24 -9.92 1.13
CA LEU A 10 -3.70 -9.22 2.31
C LEU A 10 -4.73 -9.13 3.46
N VAL A 11 -6.02 -8.92 3.16
CA VAL A 11 -7.07 -8.93 4.19
C VAL A 11 -7.22 -10.33 4.80
N ARG A 12 -7.16 -11.39 3.99
CA ARG A 12 -7.21 -12.78 4.50
C ARG A 12 -5.98 -13.18 5.31
N GLU A 13 -4.81 -12.66 4.96
CA GLU A 13 -3.55 -12.99 5.63
C GLU A 13 -3.38 -12.24 6.96
N TYR A 14 -3.76 -10.96 7.00
CA TYR A 14 -3.48 -10.08 8.14
C TYR A 14 -4.72 -9.70 8.96
N GLY A 15 -5.94 -9.97 8.47
CA GLY A 15 -7.19 -9.62 9.15
C GLY A 15 -7.70 -10.77 10.03
N GLU A 16 -8.52 -10.44 11.02
CA GLU A 16 -9.19 -11.45 11.84
C GLU A 16 -10.26 -12.23 11.04
N ASP A 17 -10.87 -11.58 10.05
CA ASP A 17 -11.80 -12.17 9.10
C ASP A 17 -11.70 -11.52 7.71
N GLU A 18 -12.42 -12.08 6.73
CA GLU A 18 -12.39 -11.63 5.33
C GLU A 18 -12.97 -10.22 5.08
N ASN A 19 -13.62 -9.62 6.08
CA ASN A 19 -14.18 -8.27 6.04
C ASN A 19 -13.39 -7.30 6.92
N ASP A 20 -12.39 -7.77 7.65
CA ASP A 20 -11.53 -6.95 8.50
C ASP A 20 -10.57 -6.13 7.67
N THR A 21 -11.12 -5.08 7.08
CA THR A 21 -10.36 -4.07 6.35
C THR A 21 -9.89 -2.95 7.27
N GLY A 22 -10.27 -2.95 8.54
CA GLY A 22 -10.04 -1.85 9.48
C GLY A 22 -8.82 -2.03 10.37
N ALA A 23 -8.40 -3.28 10.60
CA ALA A 23 -7.25 -3.60 11.43
C ALA A 23 -5.98 -2.87 10.99
N SER A 24 -5.15 -2.52 11.99
CA SER A 24 -3.91 -1.79 11.77
C SER A 24 -2.95 -2.60 10.92
N GLU A 25 -2.87 -3.90 11.18
CA GLU A 25 -2.06 -4.90 10.49
C GLU A 25 -2.42 -4.96 9.00
N VAL A 26 -3.72 -5.09 8.70
CA VAL A 26 -4.25 -5.12 7.32
C VAL A 26 -3.95 -3.82 6.59
N GLN A 27 -4.20 -2.67 7.22
CA GLN A 27 -3.92 -1.37 6.61
C GLN A 27 -2.41 -1.17 6.37
N ILE A 28 -1.56 -1.57 7.31
CA ILE A 28 -0.10 -1.53 7.17
C ILE A 28 0.36 -2.41 6.00
N ALA A 29 -0.18 -3.63 5.88
CA ALA A 29 0.14 -4.54 4.79
C ALA A 29 -0.25 -3.94 3.42
N ILE A 30 -1.48 -3.40 3.30
CA ILE A 30 -1.95 -2.74 2.08
C ILE A 30 -1.09 -1.52 1.73
N PHE A 31 -0.75 -0.67 2.71
CA PHE A 31 0.11 0.49 2.45
C PHE A 31 1.52 0.08 2.06
N THR A 32 2.06 -0.98 2.65
CA THR A 32 3.41 -1.48 2.33
C THR A 32 3.47 -1.98 0.90
N ARG A 33 2.53 -2.85 0.49
CA ARG A 33 2.45 -3.32 -0.91
C ARG A 33 2.33 -2.17 -1.91
N ARG A 34 1.52 -1.16 -1.58
CA ARG A 34 1.37 0.03 -2.42
C ARG A 34 2.62 0.91 -2.48
N ILE A 35 3.39 0.98 -1.39
CA ILE A 35 4.67 1.70 -1.34
C ILE A 35 5.69 1.00 -2.23
N GLU A 36 5.76 -0.33 -2.20
CA GLU A 36 6.64 -1.13 -3.07
C GLU A 36 6.35 -0.89 -4.55
N ASP A 37 5.09 -1.04 -4.96
CA ASP A 37 4.63 -0.77 -6.34
C ASP A 37 5.04 0.63 -6.84
N LEU A 38 4.85 1.64 -5.99
CA LEU A 38 5.16 3.03 -6.34
C LEU A 38 6.65 3.32 -6.33
N THR A 39 7.43 2.57 -5.55
CA THR A 39 8.88 2.68 -5.54
C THR A 39 9.44 2.16 -6.86
N GLU A 40 9.01 0.98 -7.30
CA GLU A 40 9.41 0.40 -8.59
C GLU A 40 9.01 1.31 -9.77
N HIS A 41 7.79 1.85 -9.77
CA HIS A 41 7.36 2.83 -10.79
C HIS A 41 8.28 4.07 -10.84
N LEU A 42 8.71 4.57 -9.68
CA LEU A 42 9.56 5.76 -9.62
C LEU A 42 11.02 5.49 -9.99
N ASP A 43 11.46 4.23 -9.92
CA ASP A 43 12.77 3.83 -10.43
C ASP A 43 12.81 3.95 -11.97
N GLU A 44 11.72 3.58 -12.66
CA GLU A 44 11.57 3.77 -14.11
C GLU A 44 11.23 5.23 -14.48
N HIS A 45 10.54 5.95 -13.59
CA HIS A 45 10.04 7.32 -13.81
C HIS A 45 10.53 8.31 -12.74
N PRO A 46 11.83 8.62 -12.68
CA PRO A 46 12.42 9.41 -11.60
C PRO A 46 11.90 10.86 -11.53
N ASN A 47 11.42 11.41 -12.65
CA ASN A 47 10.92 12.79 -12.76
C ASN A 47 9.41 12.92 -12.44
N ASP A 48 8.73 11.85 -12.04
CA ASP A 48 7.32 11.91 -11.64
C ASP A 48 7.17 12.39 -10.18
N ASP A 49 7.30 13.70 -9.99
CA ASP A 49 7.19 14.34 -8.67
C ASP A 49 5.77 14.25 -8.07
N SER A 50 4.75 14.14 -8.91
CA SER A 50 3.36 13.99 -8.47
C SER A 50 3.17 12.64 -7.76
N THR A 51 3.69 11.58 -8.36
CA THR A 51 3.68 10.23 -7.77
C THR A 51 4.57 10.16 -6.54
N ARG A 52 5.77 10.76 -6.56
CA ARG A 52 6.67 10.85 -5.40
C ARG A 52 6.00 11.52 -4.19
N ARG A 53 5.26 12.62 -4.42
CA ARG A 53 4.47 13.28 -3.36
C ARG A 53 3.38 12.37 -2.81
N GLY A 54 2.71 11.59 -3.66
CA GLY A 54 1.72 10.59 -3.27
C GLY A 54 2.33 9.50 -2.38
N LEU A 55 3.50 8.98 -2.78
CA LEU A 55 4.27 8.00 -2.04
C LEU A 55 4.62 8.49 -0.63
N LEU A 56 5.16 9.70 -0.49
CA LEU A 56 5.51 10.27 0.82
C LEU A 56 4.29 10.40 1.75
N LYS A 57 3.11 10.73 1.21
CA LYS A 57 1.86 10.74 1.99
C LYS A 57 1.48 9.35 2.47
N LEU A 58 1.66 8.31 1.64
CA LEU A 58 1.38 6.92 2.03
C LEU A 58 2.35 6.43 3.11
N VAL A 59 3.64 6.74 3.00
CA VAL A 59 4.64 6.46 4.05
C VAL A 59 4.23 7.12 5.36
N GLY A 60 3.78 8.39 5.30
CA GLY A 60 3.27 9.11 6.46
C GLY A 60 2.01 8.49 7.07
N LYS A 61 1.11 7.92 6.26
CA LYS A 61 -0.09 7.20 6.74
C LYS A 61 0.27 5.90 7.43
N ARG A 62 1.18 5.10 6.85
CA ARG A 62 1.63 3.82 7.44
C ARG A 62 2.32 4.00 8.79
N ARG A 63 3.01 5.12 9.00
CA ARG A 63 3.75 5.41 10.24
C ARG A 63 2.84 5.87 11.40
N ARG A 64 1.62 6.32 11.12
CA ARG A 64 0.73 6.92 12.12
C ARG A 64 -0.10 5.88 12.84
#